data_AF-A0A3D1V6Z8-F1
#
_entry.id   AF-A0A3D1V6Z8-F1
#
_cell.length_a   1.000
_cell.length_b   1.000
_cell.length_c   1.000
_cell.angle_alpha   90.00
_cell.angle_beta   90.00
_cell.angle_gamma   90.00
#
_symmetry.space_group_name_H-M   'P 1'
#
loop_
_entity.id
_entity.type
_entity.pdbx_description
1 polymer ?
#
loop_
_entity_poly.entity_id
_entity_poly.type
_entity_poly.pdbx_seq_one_letter_code
_entity_poly.pdbx_strand_id
1 'polypeptide(L)'
;MTEEDGRKVIISREDIVVERYPLANAHVVGVKDGETVARGHILATSSNGIEPIVATMDGTVLLDDGEIIVRSEERESKEYSVAHAAHIRVQDGDPVNPGDQLTDGSLDPQEVLLARGREAVQRLLVDEVQAVYRSQGVVTNDKHIEVIVRQMLRRVSIDDPGDTDWLQGELIDRFELNRMNAEMLAQGGEPATAQEVLLGITKASLAT
;
A
#
# COMPACT_ATOMS: atom_id res chain seq x y z
N MET A 1 24.70 -1.27 -24.70
CA MET A 1 23.94 -0.37 -23.82
C MET A 1 22.92 0.33 -24.70
N THR A 2 21.76 -0.27 -24.88
CA THR A 2 20.60 0.32 -25.53
C THR A 2 19.62 0.61 -24.41
N GLU A 3 19.32 1.89 -24.19
CA GLU A 3 18.22 2.32 -23.34
C GLU A 3 16.93 1.77 -23.97
N GLU A 4 16.38 0.70 -23.39
CA GLU A 4 15.03 0.25 -23.70
C GLU A 4 14.06 1.24 -23.07
N ASP A 5 13.57 2.17 -23.89
CA ASP A 5 12.45 3.05 -23.58
C ASP A 5 11.18 2.19 -23.48
N GLY A 6 11.02 1.54 -22.32
CA GLY A 6 9.88 0.71 -21.99
C GLY A 6 8.61 1.54 -21.85
N ARG A 7 7.47 1.04 -22.32
CA ARG A 7 6.18 1.70 -22.08
C ARG A 7 5.92 1.72 -20.58
N LYS A 8 5.46 2.84 -20.04
CA LYS A 8 5.18 3.00 -18.62
C LYS A 8 3.71 3.28 -18.39
N VAL A 9 3.17 2.72 -17.32
CA VAL A 9 1.87 3.12 -16.77
C VAL A 9 2.15 3.85 -15.47
N ILE A 10 1.66 5.08 -15.36
CA ILE A 10 1.80 5.91 -14.16
C ILE A 10 0.45 5.90 -13.46
N ILE A 11 0.44 5.45 -12.21
CA ILE A 11 -0.74 5.54 -11.36
C ILE A 11 -0.49 6.64 -10.35
N SER A 12 -1.36 7.65 -10.31
CA SER A 12 -1.34 8.71 -9.30
C SER A 12 -2.50 8.55 -8.32
N ARG A 13 -2.19 8.64 -7.02
CA ARG A 13 -3.16 8.87 -5.96
C ARG A 13 -3.07 10.34 -5.57
N GLU A 14 -4.22 11.01 -5.50
CA GLU A 14 -4.32 12.36 -4.98
C GLU A 14 -5.12 12.32 -3.67
N ASP A 15 -4.46 12.62 -2.55
CA ASP A 15 -5.12 12.77 -1.26
C ASP A 15 -5.25 14.27 -0.95
N ILE A 16 -6.50 14.74 -0.89
CA ILE A 16 -6.81 16.13 -0.53
C ILE A 16 -7.14 16.18 0.96
N VAL A 17 -6.21 16.72 1.74
CA VAL A 17 -6.40 16.94 3.17
C VAL A 17 -6.81 18.39 3.39
N VAL A 18 -7.91 18.57 4.11
CA VAL A 18 -8.46 19.89 4.41
C VAL A 18 -8.54 20.07 5.91
N GLU A 19 -7.84 21.08 6.42
CA GLU A 19 -7.89 21.49 7.82
C GLU A 19 -8.59 22.85 7.93
N ARG A 20 -9.49 22.97 8.91
CA ARG A 20 -10.32 24.16 9.11
C ARG A 20 -9.96 24.84 10.43
N TYR A 21 -9.72 26.14 10.36
CA TYR A 21 -9.40 26.99 11.50
C TYR A 21 -10.51 28.03 11.67
N PRO A 22 -11.39 27.90 12.67
CA PRO A 22 -12.47 28.85 12.88
C PRO A 22 -11.92 30.22 13.32
N LEU A 23 -12.43 31.28 12.70
CA LEU A 23 -12.09 32.66 13.04
C LEU A 23 -13.15 33.23 13.99
N ALA A 24 -12.76 33.53 15.23
CA ALA A 24 -13.61 34.37 16.09
C ALA A 24 -13.51 35.84 15.66
N ASN A 25 -14.57 36.63 15.89
CA ASN A 25 -14.69 38.06 15.49
C ASN A 25 -13.52 38.98 15.88
N ALA A 26 -12.65 38.58 16.82
CA ALA A 26 -11.49 39.34 17.27
C ALA A 26 -10.18 38.96 16.53
N HIS A 27 -10.19 38.02 15.60
CA HIS A 27 -9.00 37.61 14.86
C HIS A 27 -8.81 38.46 13.60
N VAL A 28 -7.56 38.91 13.39
CA VAL A 28 -7.12 39.56 12.16
C VAL A 28 -6.38 38.51 11.33
N VAL A 29 -6.89 38.25 10.13
CA VAL A 29 -6.28 37.31 9.17
C VAL A 29 -4.96 37.88 8.65
N GLY A 30 -3.90 37.08 8.72
CA GLY A 30 -2.55 37.46 8.29
C GLY A 30 -2.16 36.96 6.89
N VAL A 31 -2.97 36.07 6.29
CA VAL A 31 -2.73 35.40 5.01
C VAL A 31 -3.76 35.80 3.96
N LYS A 32 -3.42 35.63 2.69
CA LYS A 32 -4.34 35.89 1.55
C LYS A 32 -5.02 34.61 1.08
N ASP A 33 -6.19 34.78 0.48
CA ASP A 33 -6.83 33.70 -0.27
C ASP A 33 -5.93 33.23 -1.42
N GLY A 34 -5.72 31.92 -1.53
CA GLY A 34 -4.79 31.30 -2.48
C GLY A 34 -3.31 31.31 -2.08
N GLU A 35 -2.96 31.77 -0.87
CA GLU A 35 -1.57 31.79 -0.40
C GLU A 35 -1.08 30.40 0.01
N THR A 36 0.11 30.00 -0.44
CA THR A 36 0.76 28.77 0.01
C THR A 36 1.46 29.02 1.35
N VAL A 37 1.07 28.27 2.37
CA VAL A 37 1.61 28.35 3.73
C VAL A 37 2.34 27.06 4.08
N ALA A 38 3.39 27.19 4.88
CA ALA A 38 4.09 26.05 5.47
C ALA A 38 3.59 25.81 6.89
N ARG A 39 3.80 24.59 7.41
CA ARG A 39 3.57 24.21 8.79
C ARG A 39 4.27 25.20 9.74
N GLY A 40 3.50 25.72 10.70
CA GLY A 40 3.93 26.72 11.66
C GLY A 40 3.74 28.17 11.19
N HIS A 41 3.28 28.41 9.96
CA HIS A 41 2.97 29.75 9.49
C HIS A 41 1.74 30.33 10.23
N ILE A 42 1.78 31.62 10.56
CA ILE A 42 0.69 32.28 11.29
C ILE A 42 -0.42 32.64 10.31
N LEU A 43 -1.59 32.03 10.48
CA LEU A 43 -2.77 32.23 9.64
C LEU A 43 -3.59 33.45 10.10
N ALA A 44 -3.77 33.60 11.41
CA ALA A 44 -4.48 34.73 11.98
C ALA A 44 -3.96 35.06 13.38
N THR A 45 -4.09 36.32 13.78
CA THR A 45 -3.66 36.79 15.10
C THR A 45 -4.86 37.42 15.81
N SER A 46 -5.14 37.00 17.05
CA SER A 46 -6.14 37.66 17.89
C SER A 46 -5.77 39.13 18.15
N SER A 47 -6.76 40.02 18.24
CA SER A 47 -6.58 41.48 18.43
C SER A 47 -5.75 41.86 19.66
N ASN A 48 -5.64 40.96 20.64
CA ASN A 48 -4.87 41.15 21.86
C ASN A 48 -3.45 40.56 21.77
N GLY A 49 -3.11 39.88 20.67
CA GLY A 49 -1.78 39.30 20.40
C GLY A 49 -1.43 38.03 21.19
N ILE A 50 -2.37 37.48 21.96
CA ILE A 50 -2.08 36.41 22.94
C ILE A 50 -2.18 35.01 22.31
N GLU A 51 -3.04 34.81 21.30
CA GLU A 51 -3.27 33.50 20.67
C GLU A 51 -3.25 33.64 19.15
N PRO A 52 -2.13 33.30 18.49
CA PRO A 52 -2.07 33.16 17.03
C PRO A 52 -2.60 31.80 16.61
N ILE A 53 -3.37 31.79 15.53
CA ILE A 53 -3.74 30.58 14.80
C ILE A 53 -2.59 30.26 13.85
N VAL A 54 -2.00 29.09 14.01
CA VAL A 54 -0.88 28.61 13.19
C VAL A 54 -1.31 27.43 12.33
N ALA A 55 -0.75 27.33 11.13
CA ALA A 55 -0.96 26.19 10.25
C ALA A 55 -0.30 24.93 10.82
N THR A 56 -1.04 23.84 10.93
CA THR A 56 -0.54 22.53 11.37
C THR A 56 0.12 21.77 10.21
N MET A 57 -0.20 22.14 8.97
CA MET A 57 0.23 21.48 7.73
C MET A 57 0.61 22.50 6.66
N ASP A 58 1.41 22.04 5.68
CA ASP A 58 1.67 22.78 4.45
C ASP A 58 0.41 22.77 3.58
N GLY A 59 0.16 23.83 2.82
CA GLY A 59 -0.99 23.83 1.91
C GLY A 59 -1.31 25.20 1.34
N THR A 60 -2.39 25.26 0.56
CA THR A 60 -2.95 26.49 0.03
C THR A 60 -4.11 26.94 0.91
N VAL A 61 -4.11 28.21 1.29
CA VAL A 61 -5.16 28.84 2.08
C VAL A 61 -6.37 29.15 1.21
N LEU A 62 -7.56 28.78 1.68
CA LEU A 62 -8.84 29.27 1.21
C LEU A 62 -9.52 30.03 2.36
N LEU A 63 -9.93 31.26 2.09
CA LEU A 63 -10.66 32.07 3.07
C LEU A 63 -12.16 31.88 2.85
N ASP A 64 -12.87 31.44 3.87
CA ASP A 64 -14.34 31.38 3.91
C ASP A 64 -14.86 32.28 5.03
N ASP A 65 -16.11 32.73 4.93
CA ASP A 65 -16.70 33.70 5.87
C ASP A 65 -16.80 33.10 7.28
N GLY A 66 -15.77 33.32 8.10
CA GLY A 66 -15.66 32.84 9.47
C GLY A 66 -14.68 31.68 9.70
N GLU A 67 -13.96 31.21 8.69
CA GLU A 67 -12.91 30.19 8.84
C GLU A 67 -11.78 30.31 7.81
N ILE A 68 -10.57 29.92 8.21
CA ILE A 68 -9.44 29.71 7.32
C ILE A 68 -9.36 28.22 7.02
N ILE A 69 -9.34 27.87 5.75
CA ILE A 69 -9.22 26.49 5.31
C ILE A 69 -7.83 26.31 4.71
N VAL A 70 -7.03 25.39 5.25
CA VAL A 70 -5.76 24.99 4.62
C VAL A 70 -5.99 23.69 3.88
N ARG A 71 -5.76 23.72 2.56
CA ARG A 71 -5.86 22.55 1.68
C ARG A 71 -4.46 22.10 1.29
N SER A 72 -4.08 20.88 1.66
CA SER A 72 -2.94 20.20 1.04
C SER A 72 -3.45 19.21 0.00
N GLU A 73 -2.75 19.16 -1.12
CA GLU A 73 -2.95 18.18 -2.17
C GLU A 73 -1.66 17.37 -2.23
N GLU A 74 -1.69 16.17 -1.67
CA GLU A 74 -0.56 15.24 -1.76
C GLU A 74 -0.77 14.34 -2.98
N ARG A 75 0.15 14.41 -3.92
CA ARG A 75 0.14 13.58 -5.13
C ARG A 75 1.27 12.57 -5.04
N GLU A 76 0.89 11.32 -4.82
CA GLU A 76 1.83 10.20 -4.93
C GLU A 76 1.65 9.53 -6.29
N SER A 77 2.73 9.43 -7.07
CA SER A 77 2.73 8.71 -8.35
C SER A 77 3.66 7.52 -8.32
N LYS A 78 3.19 6.37 -8.79
CA LYS A 78 4.00 5.16 -8.96
C LYS A 78 4.07 4.77 -10.43
N GLU A 79 5.29 4.58 -10.92
CA GLU A 79 5.56 4.14 -12.28
C GLU A 79 5.70 2.62 -12.34
N TYR A 80 5.02 2.01 -13.31
CA TYR A 80 5.09 0.59 -13.62
C TYR A 80 5.63 0.40 -15.04
N SER A 81 6.67 -0.41 -15.19
CA SER A 81 7.22 -0.76 -16.50
C SER A 81 6.38 -1.84 -17.14
N VAL A 82 5.94 -1.61 -18.37
CA VAL A 82 5.13 -2.53 -19.16
C VAL A 82 5.94 -3.04 -20.35
N ALA A 83 5.98 -4.36 -20.51
CA ALA A 83 6.65 -4.99 -21.65
C ALA A 83 6.14 -4.43 -22.99
N HIS A 84 7.02 -4.25 -23.97
CA HIS A 84 6.66 -3.64 -25.25
C HIS A 84 5.58 -4.42 -26.04
N ALA A 85 5.47 -5.73 -25.82
CA ALA A 85 4.47 -6.58 -26.47
C ALA A 85 3.11 -6.64 -25.73
N ALA A 86 3.02 -6.16 -24.49
CA ALA A 86 1.80 -6.28 -23.68
C ALA A 86 0.69 -5.35 -24.19
N HIS A 87 -0.56 -5.80 -24.21
CA HIS A 87 -1.67 -4.93 -24.57
C HIS A 87 -2.21 -4.25 -23.30
N ILE A 88 -2.32 -2.92 -23.30
CA ILE A 88 -2.79 -2.15 -22.12
C ILE A 88 -4.32 -2.16 -22.12
N ARG A 89 -4.92 -2.48 -20.96
CA ARG A 89 -6.37 -2.63 -20.79
C ARG A 89 -7.07 -1.36 -20.31
N VAL A 90 -6.30 -0.43 -19.75
CA VAL A 90 -6.78 0.83 -19.18
C VAL A 90 -6.50 2.00 -20.11
N GLN A 91 -7.32 3.03 -20.03
CA GLN A 91 -7.14 4.31 -20.72
C GLN A 91 -6.68 5.40 -19.74
N ASP A 92 -6.18 6.50 -20.29
CA ASP A 92 -5.84 7.67 -19.48
C ASP A 92 -7.08 8.21 -18.74
N GLY A 93 -6.95 8.43 -17.44
CA GLY A 93 -8.05 8.85 -16.57
C GLY A 93 -8.97 7.74 -16.05
N ASP A 94 -8.73 6.47 -16.39
CA ASP A 94 -9.53 5.37 -15.84
C ASP A 94 -9.31 5.23 -14.32
N PRO A 95 -10.39 5.10 -13.51
CA PRO A 95 -10.25 4.80 -12.10
C PRO A 95 -9.80 3.35 -11.91
N VAL A 96 -8.66 3.17 -11.22
CA VAL A 96 -8.08 1.86 -10.93
C VAL A 96 -7.99 1.63 -9.42
N ASN A 97 -8.27 0.40 -8.99
CA ASN A 97 -8.10 -0.03 -7.60
C ASN A 97 -6.81 -0.82 -7.44
N PRO A 98 -6.25 -0.89 -6.21
CA PRO A 98 -5.11 -1.76 -5.93
C PRO A 98 -5.32 -3.20 -6.42
N GLY A 99 -4.40 -3.65 -7.27
CA GLY A 99 -4.38 -4.97 -7.88
C GLY A 99 -5.13 -5.10 -9.20
N ASP A 100 -5.81 -4.07 -9.69
CA ASP A 100 -6.45 -4.10 -11.01
C ASP A 100 -5.44 -4.36 -12.12
N GLN A 101 -5.89 -5.15 -13.10
CA GLN A 101 -5.04 -5.61 -14.18
C GLN A 101 -4.91 -4.53 -15.25
N LEU A 102 -3.72 -3.93 -15.34
CA LEU A 102 -3.43 -2.83 -16.26
C LEU A 102 -3.12 -3.32 -17.68
N THR A 103 -2.65 -4.55 -17.83
CA THR A 103 -2.22 -5.14 -19.10
C THR A 103 -2.77 -6.55 -19.28
N ASP A 104 -2.99 -6.97 -20.52
CA ASP A 104 -3.32 -8.35 -20.85
C ASP A 104 -2.16 -9.30 -20.48
N GLY A 105 -2.50 -10.56 -20.19
CA GLY A 105 -1.56 -11.59 -19.78
C GLY A 105 -1.91 -12.22 -18.42
N SER A 106 -1.03 -13.09 -17.95
CA SER A 106 -1.14 -13.69 -16.62
C SER A 106 -0.69 -12.70 -15.55
N LEU A 107 -1.41 -12.66 -14.43
CA LEU A 107 -1.04 -11.86 -13.27
C LEU A 107 0.18 -12.47 -12.57
N ASP A 108 1.11 -11.64 -12.09
CA ASP A 108 2.19 -12.10 -11.21
C ASP A 108 1.61 -12.46 -9.83
N PRO A 109 1.72 -13.71 -9.37
CA PRO A 109 1.20 -14.13 -8.07
C PRO A 109 1.82 -13.38 -6.87
N GLN A 110 3.07 -12.91 -6.96
CA GLN A 110 3.70 -12.11 -5.91
C GLN A 110 3.09 -10.71 -5.85
N GLU A 111 2.85 -10.07 -6.99
CA GLU A 111 2.17 -8.76 -7.02
C GLU A 111 0.74 -8.86 -6.49
N VAL A 112 0.03 -9.92 -6.86
CA VAL A 112 -1.32 -10.19 -6.33
C VAL A 112 -1.29 -10.45 -4.82
N LEU A 113 -0.22 -11.06 -4.29
CA LEU A 113 -0.07 -11.27 -2.84
C LEU A 113 -0.01 -9.95 -2.10
N LEU A 114 0.81 -9.03 -2.61
CA LEU A 114 1.03 -7.73 -2.00
C LEU A 114 -0.18 -6.81 -2.15
N ALA A 115 -0.87 -6.85 -3.30
CA ALA A 115 -1.98 -5.96 -3.59
C ALA A 115 -3.33 -6.45 -3.06
N ARG A 116 -3.59 -7.77 -3.12
CA ARG A 116 -4.92 -8.38 -2.86
C ARG A 116 -4.91 -9.44 -1.77
N GLY A 117 -3.74 -9.77 -1.23
CA GLY A 117 -3.60 -10.72 -0.13
C GLY A 117 -3.67 -12.19 -0.53
N ARG A 118 -3.51 -13.05 0.49
CA ARG A 118 -3.31 -14.50 0.31
C ARG A 118 -4.46 -15.21 -0.37
N GLU A 119 -5.70 -14.89 -0.01
CA GLU A 119 -6.87 -15.58 -0.57
C GLU A 119 -7.00 -15.34 -2.08
N ALA A 120 -6.68 -14.12 -2.52
CA ALA A 120 -6.70 -13.77 -3.94
C ALA A 120 -5.64 -14.56 -4.72
N VAL A 121 -4.42 -14.66 -4.17
CA VAL A 121 -3.34 -15.47 -4.76
C VAL A 121 -3.67 -16.95 -4.78
N GLN A 122 -4.28 -17.47 -3.71
CA GLN A 122 -4.70 -18.86 -3.66
C GLN A 122 -5.70 -19.19 -4.77
N ARG A 123 -6.74 -18.36 -4.92
CA ARG A 123 -7.73 -18.52 -5.98
C ARG A 123 -7.09 -18.43 -7.37
N LEU A 124 -6.26 -17.42 -7.59
CA LEU A 124 -5.52 -17.24 -8.84
C LEU A 124 -4.71 -18.50 -9.21
N LEU A 125 -3.89 -19.00 -8.28
CA LEU A 125 -3.03 -20.15 -8.53
C LEU A 125 -3.84 -21.43 -8.76
N VAL A 126 -4.93 -21.63 -8.01
CA VAL A 126 -5.83 -22.78 -8.21
C VAL A 126 -6.48 -22.70 -9.59
N ASP A 127 -7.03 -21.56 -9.98
CA ASP A 127 -7.71 -21.38 -11.26
C ASP A 127 -6.77 -21.57 -12.46
N GLU A 128 -5.57 -21.00 -12.41
CA GLU A 128 -4.55 -21.12 -13.47
C GLU A 128 -4.08 -22.58 -13.65
N VAL A 129 -3.75 -23.25 -12.54
CA VAL A 129 -3.33 -24.67 -12.59
C VAL A 129 -4.48 -25.54 -13.09
N GLN A 130 -5.70 -25.30 -12.61
CA GLN A 130 -6.88 -26.05 -13.01
C GLN A 130 -7.21 -25.84 -14.50
N ALA A 131 -7.05 -24.62 -15.04
CA ALA A 131 -7.23 -24.34 -16.46
C ALA A 131 -6.29 -25.19 -17.34
N VAL A 132 -5.02 -25.35 -16.93
CA VAL A 132 -4.05 -26.20 -17.63
C VAL A 132 -4.50 -27.67 -17.61
N TYR A 133 -4.87 -28.23 -16.46
CA TYR A 133 -5.35 -29.61 -16.37
C TYR A 133 -6.64 -29.85 -17.17
N ARG A 134 -7.59 -28.91 -17.10
CA ARG A 134 -8.84 -28.96 -17.89
C ARG A 134 -8.54 -29.00 -19.40
N SER A 135 -7.59 -28.18 -19.87
CA SER A 135 -7.20 -28.16 -21.29
C SER A 135 -6.55 -29.46 -21.76
N GLN A 136 -5.92 -30.21 -20.86
CA GLN A 136 -5.35 -31.53 -21.12
C GLN A 136 -6.37 -32.68 -20.93
N GLY A 137 -7.62 -32.36 -20.59
CA GLY A 137 -8.68 -33.35 -20.35
C GLY A 137 -8.54 -34.12 -19.04
N VAL A 138 -7.71 -33.65 -18.11
CA VAL A 138 -7.50 -34.28 -16.80
C VAL A 138 -8.38 -33.61 -15.78
N VAL A 139 -9.23 -34.38 -15.10
CA VAL A 139 -10.06 -33.90 -13.98
C VAL A 139 -9.23 -33.97 -12.70
N THR A 140 -8.78 -32.81 -12.21
CA THR A 140 -8.05 -32.69 -10.95
C THR A 140 -8.97 -32.14 -9.86
N ASN A 141 -8.86 -32.66 -8.64
CA ASN A 141 -9.60 -32.11 -7.50
C ASN A 141 -8.86 -30.90 -6.91
N ASP A 142 -9.56 -29.77 -6.80
CA ASP A 142 -9.02 -28.49 -6.31
C ASP A 142 -8.30 -28.63 -4.97
N LYS A 143 -8.76 -29.54 -4.08
CA LYS A 143 -8.15 -29.78 -2.76
C LYS A 143 -6.66 -30.12 -2.84
N HIS A 144 -6.21 -30.82 -3.88
CA HIS A 144 -4.80 -31.16 -4.02
C HIS A 144 -3.96 -29.93 -4.33
N ILE A 145 -4.47 -29.07 -5.22
CA ILE A 145 -3.80 -27.83 -5.61
C ILE A 145 -3.78 -26.87 -4.43
N GLU A 146 -4.91 -26.72 -3.73
CA GLU A 146 -5.01 -25.90 -2.53
C GLU A 146 -4.00 -26.30 -1.44
N VAL A 147 -3.80 -27.60 -1.21
CA VAL A 147 -2.81 -28.10 -0.24
C VAL A 147 -1.39 -27.70 -0.65
N ILE A 148 -1.05 -27.77 -1.94
CA ILE A 148 0.26 -27.36 -2.45
C ILE A 148 0.45 -25.84 -2.28
N VAL A 149 -0.53 -25.05 -2.73
CA VAL A 149 -0.46 -23.58 -2.63
C VAL A 149 -0.41 -23.12 -1.17
N ARG A 150 -1.10 -23.84 -0.26
CA ARG A 150 -1.01 -23.58 1.18
C ARG A 150 0.43 -23.76 1.70
N GLN A 151 1.18 -24.74 1.22
CA GLN A 151 2.59 -24.90 1.59
C GLN A 151 3.48 -23.80 1.02
N MET A 152 3.20 -23.33 -0.20
CA MET A 152 3.93 -22.22 -0.83
C MET A 152 3.77 -20.90 -0.07
N LEU A 153 2.63 -20.68 0.59
CA LEU A 153 2.30 -19.50 1.40
C LEU A 153 2.53 -19.71 2.91
N ARG A 154 3.28 -20.73 3.32
CA ARG A 154 3.40 -21.08 4.75
C ARG A 154 4.32 -20.14 5.53
N ARG A 155 5.35 -19.61 4.85
CA ARG A 155 6.40 -18.78 5.45
C ARG A 155 6.10 -17.30 5.24
N VAL A 156 6.65 -16.49 6.13
CA VAL A 156 6.69 -15.03 6.06
C VAL A 156 8.14 -14.59 6.22
N SER A 157 8.49 -13.43 5.67
CA SER A 157 9.82 -12.84 5.83
C SER A 157 9.74 -11.72 6.86
N ILE A 158 10.60 -11.75 7.88
CA ILE A 158 10.64 -10.70 8.90
C ILE A 158 11.02 -9.36 8.27
N ASP A 159 10.22 -8.34 8.52
CA ASP A 159 10.48 -6.97 8.11
C ASP A 159 11.16 -6.20 9.25
N ASP A 160 10.55 -6.23 10.44
CA ASP A 160 11.13 -5.73 11.69
C ASP A 160 11.07 -6.82 12.78
N PRO A 161 12.19 -7.22 13.38
CA PRO A 161 12.19 -8.22 14.45
C PRO A 161 11.58 -7.73 15.78
N GLY A 162 11.43 -6.42 16.01
CA GLY A 162 10.99 -5.89 17.31
C GLY A 162 11.89 -6.39 18.46
N ASP A 163 11.28 -6.86 19.54
CA ASP A 163 11.99 -7.43 20.69
C ASP A 163 12.26 -8.95 20.57
N THR A 164 12.04 -9.55 19.39
CA THR A 164 12.28 -10.98 19.16
C THR A 164 13.73 -11.28 18.79
N ASP A 165 14.14 -12.55 18.90
CA ASP A 165 15.49 -13.01 18.52
C ASP A 165 15.67 -13.23 16.99
N TRP A 166 14.68 -12.87 16.17
CA TRP A 166 14.74 -13.07 14.73
C TRP A 166 15.57 -12.01 14.03
N LEU A 167 16.00 -12.34 12.81
CA LEU A 167 16.72 -11.42 11.95
C LEU A 167 15.82 -10.86 10.85
N GLN A 168 16.06 -9.60 10.47
CA GLN A 168 15.42 -9.01 9.30
C GLN A 168 15.71 -9.86 8.05
N GLY A 169 14.66 -10.15 7.27
CA GLY A 169 14.71 -11.02 6.10
C GLY A 169 14.64 -12.52 6.41
N GLU A 170 14.64 -12.93 7.68
CA GLU A 170 14.53 -14.33 8.07
C GLU A 170 13.17 -14.92 7.68
N LEU A 171 13.18 -16.18 7.19
CA LEU A 171 11.98 -16.88 6.76
C LEU A 171 11.44 -17.78 7.86
N ILE A 172 10.40 -17.34 8.55
CA ILE A 172 9.79 -18.07 9.66
C ILE A 172 8.41 -18.62 9.30
N ASP A 173 7.94 -19.63 10.03
CA ASP A 173 6.58 -20.14 9.88
C ASP A 173 5.59 -19.10 10.42
N ARG A 174 4.55 -18.78 9.64
CA ARG A 174 3.56 -17.78 10.05
C ARG A 174 2.84 -18.13 11.35
N PHE A 175 2.59 -19.41 11.61
CA PHE A 175 1.96 -19.84 12.86
C PHE A 175 2.90 -19.62 14.04
N GLU A 176 4.21 -19.78 13.83
CA GLU A 176 5.23 -19.46 14.83
C GLU A 176 5.32 -17.95 15.09
N LEU A 177 5.31 -17.13 14.02
CA LEU A 177 5.21 -15.66 14.12
C LEU A 177 4.03 -15.26 15.00
N ASN A 178 2.84 -15.73 14.65
CA ASN A 178 1.61 -15.37 15.35
C ASN A 178 1.63 -15.77 16.82
N ARG A 179 2.22 -16.94 17.14
CA ARG A 179 2.35 -17.40 18.52
C ARG A 179 3.32 -16.53 19.31
N MET A 180 4.52 -16.29 18.79
CA MET A 180 5.54 -15.47 19.46
C MET A 180 5.04 -14.04 19.65
N ASN A 181 4.43 -13.44 18.63
CA ASN A 181 3.88 -12.08 18.74
C ASN A 181 2.79 -11.98 19.81
N ALA A 182 1.94 -13.00 19.93
CA ALA A 182 0.94 -13.04 21.00
C ALA A 182 1.59 -13.11 22.40
N GLU A 183 2.71 -13.86 22.53
CA GLU A 183 3.47 -13.94 23.77
C GLU A 183 4.21 -12.63 24.10
N MET A 184 4.82 -11.97 23.10
CA MET A 184 5.50 -10.68 23.27
C MET A 184 4.53 -9.56 23.67
N LEU A 185 3.38 -9.48 23.00
CA LEU A 185 2.33 -8.53 23.35
C LEU A 185 1.82 -8.74 24.78
N ALA A 186 1.70 -9.99 25.24
CA ALA A 186 1.30 -10.30 26.61
C ALA A 186 2.35 -9.88 27.66
N GLN A 187 3.62 -9.81 27.27
CA GLN A 187 4.74 -9.35 28.11
C GLN A 187 4.95 -7.83 28.04
N GLY A 188 4.22 -7.13 27.16
CA GLY A 188 4.35 -5.69 26.95
C GLY A 188 5.54 -5.27 26.08
N GLY A 189 6.14 -6.22 25.36
CA GLY A 189 7.21 -5.96 24.39
C GLY A 189 6.68 -5.64 22.99
N GLU A 190 7.58 -5.27 22.10
CA GLU A 190 7.31 -4.98 20.70
C GLU A 190 7.30 -6.27 19.85
N PRO A 191 6.16 -6.62 19.21
CA PRO A 191 6.08 -7.81 18.37
C PRO A 191 6.83 -7.62 17.04
N ALA A 192 7.28 -8.72 16.43
CA ALA A 192 7.89 -8.68 15.11
C ALA A 192 6.84 -8.38 14.03
N THR A 193 7.23 -7.62 13.01
CA THR A 193 6.45 -7.42 11.78
C THR A 193 7.05 -8.25 10.65
N ALA A 194 6.19 -8.73 9.74
CA ALA A 194 6.62 -9.58 8.65
C ALA A 194 5.79 -9.36 7.39
N GLN A 195 6.41 -9.63 6.25
CA GLN A 195 5.77 -9.59 4.94
C GLN A 195 5.45 -11.01 4.46
N GLU A 196 4.26 -11.17 3.88
CA GLU A 196 3.84 -12.41 3.24
C GLU A 196 4.73 -12.70 2.02
N VAL A 197 5.21 -13.95 1.90
CA VAL A 197 6.04 -14.37 0.77
C VAL A 197 5.47 -15.62 0.12
N LEU A 198 5.44 -15.62 -1.22
CA LEU A 198 5.12 -16.81 -2.01
C LEU A 198 6.43 -17.52 -2.39
N LEU A 199 6.66 -18.70 -1.82
CA LEU A 199 7.81 -19.53 -2.12
C LEU A 199 7.49 -20.54 -3.21
N GLY A 200 8.40 -20.69 -4.19
CA GLY A 200 8.35 -21.81 -5.13
C GLY A 200 8.45 -23.15 -4.41
N ILE A 201 7.88 -24.21 -5.00
CA ILE A 201 7.76 -25.55 -4.38
C ILE A 201 9.07 -26.09 -3.81
N THR A 202 10.20 -25.92 -4.52
CA THR A 202 11.52 -26.41 -4.10
C THR A 202 12.04 -25.65 -2.89
N LYS A 203 11.83 -24.33 -2.85
CA LYS A 203 12.24 -23.51 -1.70
C LYS A 203 11.33 -23.77 -0.50
N ALA A 204 10.04 -23.93 -0.74
CA ALA A 204 9.07 -24.30 0.30
C ALA A 204 9.37 -25.67 0.93
N SER A 205 9.83 -26.67 0.14
CA SER A 205 10.18 -27.98 0.68
C SER A 205 11.50 -28.00 1.46
N LEU A 206 12.43 -27.09 1.16
CA LEU A 206 13.70 -26.98 1.90
C LEU A 206 13.53 -26.16 3.19
N ALA A 207 12.58 -25.24 3.20
CA ALA A 207 12.22 -24.42 4.35
C ALA A 207 11.20 -25.12 5.26
N THR A 208 11.35 -26.42 5.51
CA THR A 208 10.44 -27.19 6.38
C THR A 208 10.84 -27.06 7.85
#